data_AF-A0A9J7HMB8-F1
#
_entry.id   AF-A0A9J7HMB8-F1
#
_cell.length_a   1.000
_cell.length_b   1.000
_cell.length_c   1.000
_cell.angle_alpha   90.00
_cell.angle_beta   90.00
_cell.angle_gamma   90.00
#
_symmetry.space_group_name_H-M   'P 1'
#
loop_
_entity.id
_entity.type
_entity.pdbx_description
1 polymer ?
#
loop_
_entity_poly.entity_id
_entity_poly.type
_entity_poly.pdbx_seq_one_letter_code
_entity_poly.pdbx_strand_id
1 'polypeptide(L)'
;MEEKKAEANYYGEADKWDRRKFVSEDVKNPPKPKPAVRAKSARSAPAWDESTPAHWSAMSEDDEFVKADVAGTAKEYNDVKTLFEQNGMVGTAISGVKRVQNAFLWSAYNRKKAQLKKQNGGKDVEERLLFHGTQEAVVR
;
A
#
# COMPACT_ATOMS: atom_id res chain seq x y z
N MET A 1 46.05 26.70 13.49
CA MET A 1 44.95 27.69 13.49
C MET A 1 44.57 27.91 12.05
N GLU A 2 43.37 27.65 11.54
CA GLU A 2 42.17 26.93 11.97
C GLU A 2 41.40 26.71 10.65
N GLU A 3 41.05 25.47 10.35
CA GLU A 3 40.46 25.07 9.07
C GLU A 3 38.95 25.28 9.13
N LYS A 4 38.41 26.22 8.34
CA LYS A 4 36.96 26.47 8.29
C LYS A 4 36.29 25.50 7.33
N LYS A 5 35.72 24.44 7.89
CA LYS A 5 34.83 23.49 7.23
C LYS A 5 33.48 24.17 6.96
N ALA A 6 33.07 24.25 5.70
CA ALA A 6 31.72 24.66 5.32
C ALA A 6 30.85 23.41 5.16
N GLU A 7 29.99 23.14 6.13
CA GLU A 7 28.91 22.15 6.02
C GLU A 7 27.70 22.81 5.34
N ALA A 8 27.43 22.39 4.10
CA ALA A 8 26.19 22.74 3.41
C ALA A 8 25.08 21.79 3.87
N ASN A 9 24.34 22.21 4.90
CA ASN A 9 23.10 21.55 5.32
C ASN A 9 21.95 22.02 4.42
N TYR A 10 21.61 21.21 3.41
CA TYR A 10 20.39 21.38 2.62
C TYR A 10 19.22 20.73 3.37
N TYR A 11 18.60 21.47 4.28
CA TYR A 11 17.31 21.08 4.85
C TYR A 11 16.19 21.72 4.01
N GLY A 12 15.55 20.88 3.20
CA GLY A 12 14.35 21.22 2.44
C GLY A 12 13.25 21.71 3.38
N GLU A 13 12.66 22.83 2.98
CA GLU A 13 11.55 23.53 3.59
C GLU A 13 10.41 22.56 3.94
N ALA A 14 10.09 22.47 5.24
CA ALA A 14 8.99 21.66 5.73
C ALA A 14 7.67 22.22 5.21
N ASP A 15 7.04 21.50 4.28
CA ASP A 15 5.67 21.74 3.82
C ASP A 15 4.73 21.92 5.03
N LYS A 16 4.34 23.17 5.29
CA LYS A 16 3.27 23.54 6.22
C LYS A 16 1.97 22.98 5.67
N TRP A 17 1.51 21.88 6.22
CA TRP A 17 0.13 21.44 6.06
C TRP A 17 -0.77 22.49 6.72
N ASP A 18 -1.37 23.36 5.91
CA ASP A 18 -2.42 24.30 6.32
C ASP A 18 -3.61 23.52 6.86
N ARG A 19 -3.60 23.32 8.17
CA ARG A 19 -4.72 22.79 8.92
C ARG A 19 -5.75 23.92 8.99
N ARG A 20 -6.57 24.05 7.93
CA ARG A 20 -7.71 24.98 7.89
C ARG A 20 -8.45 24.91 9.22
N LYS A 21 -8.32 25.94 10.04
CA LYS A 21 -9.04 26.04 11.30
C LYS A 21 -10.51 26.20 10.96
N PHE A 22 -11.33 25.24 11.40
CA PHE A 22 -12.77 25.33 11.31
C PHE A 22 -13.22 26.47 12.24
N VAL A 23 -13.51 27.64 11.68
CA VAL A 23 -14.16 28.73 12.40
C VAL A 23 -15.66 28.47 12.32
N SER A 24 -16.27 28.13 13.46
CA SER A 24 -17.73 28.15 13.60
C SER A 24 -18.16 29.60 13.77
N GLU A 25 -18.66 30.23 12.71
CA GLU A 25 -19.49 31.43 12.89
C GLU A 25 -20.85 31.00 13.46
N ASP A 26 -21.25 31.60 14.57
CA ASP A 26 -22.54 31.37 15.23
C ASP A 26 -23.69 31.88 14.33
N VAL A 27 -24.20 31.00 13.47
CA VAL A 27 -25.43 31.25 12.71
C VAL A 27 -26.62 31.23 13.67
N LYS A 28 -26.98 32.39 14.19
CA LYS A 28 -28.21 32.60 14.97
C LYS A 28 -29.41 32.40 14.03
N ASN A 29 -30.19 31.35 14.30
CA ASN A 29 -31.36 30.80 13.58
C ASN A 29 -31.09 29.90 12.36
N PRO A 30 -30.99 28.56 12.55
CA PRO A 30 -31.04 27.62 11.43
C PRO A 30 -32.47 27.43 10.90
N PRO A 31 -32.69 27.33 9.58
CA PRO A 31 -33.99 26.97 9.01
C PRO A 31 -34.35 25.52 9.38
N LYS A 32 -35.61 25.29 9.75
CA LYS A 32 -36.13 23.98 10.17
C LYS A 32 -35.91 22.92 9.06
N PRO A 33 -35.42 21.71 9.39
CA PRO A 33 -35.19 20.66 8.40
C PRO A 33 -36.51 20.11 7.85
N LYS A 34 -36.60 20.00 6.51
CA LYS A 34 -37.66 19.23 5.83
C LYS A 34 -37.44 17.74 6.10
N PRO A 35 -38.50 16.89 6.17
CA PRO A 35 -38.35 15.49 6.51
C PRO A 35 -37.49 14.76 5.46
N ALA A 36 -36.35 14.23 5.88
CA ALA A 36 -35.46 13.45 5.04
C ALA A 36 -36.02 12.02 4.86
N VAL A 37 -36.17 11.60 3.60
CA VAL A 37 -36.35 10.19 3.25
C VAL A 37 -35.15 9.39 3.75
N ARG A 38 -35.43 8.34 4.52
CA ARG A 38 -34.44 7.50 5.20
C ARG A 38 -33.66 6.68 4.16
N ALA A 39 -32.52 7.17 3.71
CA ALA A 39 -31.55 6.35 3.00
C ALA A 39 -30.97 5.32 3.99
N LYS A 40 -31.03 4.04 3.63
CA LYS A 40 -30.48 2.95 4.44
C LYS A 40 -28.97 3.16 4.57
N SER A 41 -28.49 3.28 5.81
CA SER A 41 -27.06 3.33 6.13
C SER A 41 -26.38 2.08 5.56
N ALA A 42 -25.58 2.25 4.51
CA ALA A 42 -24.56 1.26 4.20
C ALA A 42 -23.63 1.21 5.41
N ARG A 43 -23.42 0.00 5.95
CA ARG A 43 -22.38 -0.23 6.95
C ARG A 43 -21.07 0.22 6.31
N SER A 44 -20.32 1.12 6.96
CA SER A 44 -18.99 1.51 6.52
C SER A 44 -18.16 0.25 6.46
N ALA A 45 -17.83 -0.22 5.24
CA ALA A 45 -16.76 -1.18 5.08
C ALA A 45 -15.51 -0.56 5.71
N PRO A 46 -14.66 -1.35 6.37
CA PRO A 46 -13.39 -0.83 6.81
C PRO A 46 -12.63 -0.29 5.59
N ALA A 47 -11.99 0.86 5.71
CA ALA A 47 -11.34 1.59 4.62
C ALA A 47 -10.19 0.83 3.91
N TRP A 48 -9.94 -0.43 4.28
CA TRP A 48 -8.99 -1.34 3.65
C TRP A 48 -9.64 -2.33 2.65
N ASP A 49 -10.94 -2.61 2.78
CA ASP A 49 -11.66 -3.64 2.00
C ASP A 49 -11.75 -3.26 0.51
N GLU A 50 -11.85 -1.97 0.20
CA GLU A 50 -11.98 -1.47 -1.17
C GLU A 50 -10.66 -1.46 -1.97
N SER A 51 -9.54 -1.92 -1.37
CA SER A 51 -8.20 -1.79 -1.93
C SER A 51 -7.43 -3.10 -2.09
N THR A 52 -7.89 -4.22 -1.52
CA THR A 52 -7.20 -5.49 -1.62
C THR A 52 -7.41 -6.15 -2.98
N PRO A 53 -6.41 -6.85 -3.55
CA PRO A 53 -6.57 -7.51 -4.83
C PRO A 53 -7.65 -8.60 -4.82
N ALA A 54 -8.48 -8.65 -5.88
CA ALA A 54 -9.59 -9.60 -5.97
C ALA A 54 -9.19 -11.08 -5.98
N HIS A 55 -7.91 -11.40 -6.27
CA HIS A 55 -7.39 -12.77 -6.27
C HIS A 55 -6.88 -13.22 -4.91
N TRP A 56 -6.96 -12.38 -3.87
CA TRP A 56 -6.60 -12.78 -2.52
C TRP A 56 -7.64 -13.74 -1.94
N SER A 57 -7.15 -14.71 -1.18
CA SER A 57 -7.98 -15.57 -0.34
C SER A 57 -8.62 -14.73 0.77
N ALA A 58 -9.80 -15.14 1.24
CA ALA A 58 -10.47 -14.48 2.36
C ALA A 58 -9.53 -14.33 3.56
N MET A 59 -9.51 -13.13 4.14
CA MET A 59 -8.81 -12.82 5.38
C MET A 59 -9.85 -12.42 6.43
N SER A 60 -9.65 -12.84 7.68
CA SER A 60 -10.46 -12.36 8.79
C SER A 60 -10.00 -10.97 9.25
N GLU A 61 -10.84 -10.27 10.02
CA GLU A 61 -10.47 -8.96 10.59
C GLU A 61 -9.32 -9.06 11.61
N ASP A 62 -9.12 -10.24 12.19
CA ASP A 62 -8.06 -10.52 13.17
C ASP A 62 -6.74 -10.93 12.50
N ASP A 63 -6.74 -11.21 11.19
CA ASP A 63 -5.53 -11.61 10.47
C ASP A 63 -4.66 -10.38 10.14
N GLU A 64 -3.53 -10.23 10.82
CA GLU A 64 -2.54 -9.20 10.48
C GLU A 64 -1.89 -9.47 9.11
N PHE A 65 -1.61 -10.74 8.79
CA PHE A 65 -1.19 -11.20 7.48
C PHE A 65 -1.43 -12.71 7.30
N VAL A 66 -1.58 -13.15 6.05
CA VAL A 66 -1.73 -14.57 5.69
C VAL A 66 -0.70 -14.96 4.65
N LYS A 67 -0.11 -16.15 4.80
CA LYS A 67 0.72 -16.82 3.78
C LYS A 67 -0.13 -17.89 3.09
N ALA A 68 -0.71 -17.56 1.95
CA ALA A 68 -1.58 -18.47 1.20
C ALA A 68 -0.76 -19.34 0.23
N ASP A 69 -0.92 -20.65 0.29
CA ASP A 69 -0.26 -21.56 -0.65
C ASP A 69 -0.83 -21.38 -2.07
N VAL A 70 0.06 -21.25 -3.05
CA VAL A 70 -0.31 -21.16 -4.47
C VAL A 70 -0.18 -22.55 -5.08
N ALA A 71 -1.29 -23.07 -5.62
CA ALA A 71 -1.30 -24.37 -6.27
C ALA A 71 -0.33 -24.40 -7.46
N GLY A 72 0.44 -25.48 -7.62
CA GLY A 72 1.42 -25.63 -8.70
C GLY A 72 0.83 -25.61 -10.11
N THR A 73 -0.48 -25.85 -10.24
CA THR A 73 -1.23 -25.77 -11.50
C THR A 73 -1.81 -24.38 -11.77
N ALA A 74 -1.76 -23.46 -10.82
CA ALA A 74 -2.29 -22.12 -10.96
C ALA A 74 -1.44 -21.28 -11.91
N LYS A 75 -2.09 -20.36 -12.64
CA LYS A 75 -1.40 -19.41 -13.52
C LYS A 75 -0.36 -18.59 -12.74
N GLU A 76 -0.69 -18.14 -11.54
CA GLU A 76 0.19 -17.36 -10.67
C GLU A 76 1.50 -18.11 -10.35
N TYR A 77 1.42 -19.42 -10.07
CA TYR A 77 2.62 -20.24 -9.84
C TYR A 77 3.52 -20.25 -11.08
N ASN A 78 2.94 -20.48 -12.26
CA ASN A 78 3.67 -20.50 -13.51
C ASN A 78 4.29 -19.14 -13.85
N ASP A 79 3.56 -18.04 -13.65
CA ASP A 79 4.07 -16.69 -13.88
C ASP A 79 5.31 -16.39 -13.00
N VAL A 80 5.23 -16.71 -11.71
CA VAL A 80 6.35 -16.54 -10.77
C VAL A 80 7.52 -17.45 -11.12
N LYS A 81 7.26 -18.72 -11.44
CA LYS A 81 8.28 -19.67 -11.87
C LYS A 81 9.01 -19.17 -13.12
N THR A 82 8.28 -18.73 -14.14
CA THR A 82 8.88 -18.22 -15.38
C THR A 82 9.72 -16.99 -15.11
N LEU A 83 9.26 -16.04 -14.29
CA LEU A 83 10.04 -14.85 -13.94
C LEU A 83 11.33 -15.22 -13.18
N PHE A 84 11.25 -16.21 -12.28
CA PHE A 84 12.39 -16.70 -11.51
C PHE A 84 13.45 -17.35 -12.41
N GLU A 85 13.02 -18.21 -13.33
CA GLU A 85 13.88 -18.82 -14.33
C GLU A 85 14.50 -17.78 -15.26
N GLN A 86 13.70 -16.84 -15.78
CA GLN A 86 14.19 -15.75 -16.65
C GLN A 86 15.26 -14.88 -15.98
N ASN A 87 15.19 -14.71 -14.66
CA ASN A 87 16.15 -13.92 -13.88
C ASN A 87 17.36 -14.75 -13.41
N GLY A 88 17.72 -15.81 -14.14
CA GLY A 88 18.98 -16.53 -13.96
C GLY A 88 18.94 -17.69 -12.98
N MET A 89 17.77 -18.07 -12.49
CA MET A 89 17.60 -19.19 -11.53
C MET A 89 17.14 -20.48 -12.20
N VAL A 90 17.36 -20.61 -13.52
CA VAL A 90 17.05 -21.80 -14.31
C VAL A 90 17.61 -23.06 -13.65
N GLY A 91 16.79 -24.12 -13.57
CA GLY A 91 17.20 -25.42 -13.04
C GLY A 91 17.10 -25.55 -11.51
N THR A 92 16.76 -24.47 -10.80
CA THR A 92 16.51 -24.53 -9.36
C THR A 92 15.16 -25.19 -9.08
N ALA A 93 15.13 -26.19 -8.20
CA ALA A 93 13.88 -26.83 -7.78
C ALA A 93 13.08 -25.91 -6.85
N ILE A 94 11.85 -25.57 -7.24
CA ILE A 94 10.91 -24.78 -6.42
C ILE A 94 10.09 -25.75 -5.57
N SER A 95 10.21 -25.65 -4.24
CA SER A 95 9.45 -26.48 -3.29
C SER A 95 7.99 -26.03 -3.14
N GLY A 96 7.72 -24.74 -3.34
CA GLY A 96 6.38 -24.16 -3.30
C GLY A 96 6.43 -22.64 -3.42
N VAL A 97 5.26 -22.04 -3.70
CA VAL A 97 5.08 -20.59 -3.74
C VAL A 97 3.99 -20.24 -2.74
N LYS A 98 4.28 -19.26 -1.88
CA LYS A 98 3.31 -18.71 -0.92
C LYS A 98 3.07 -17.25 -1.24
N ARG A 99 1.81 -16.88 -1.47
CA ARG A 99 1.39 -15.48 -1.63
C ARG A 99 1.26 -14.84 -0.25
N VAL A 100 1.94 -13.70 -0.08
CA VAL A 100 1.83 -12.89 1.15
C VAL A 100 0.66 -11.94 1.00
N GLN A 101 -0.34 -12.09 1.86
CA GLN A 101 -1.51 -11.23 1.92
C GLN A 101 -1.42 -10.39 3.20
N ASN A 102 -1.03 -9.13 3.04
CA ASN A 102 -0.93 -8.17 4.15
C ASN A 102 -1.62 -6.87 3.73
N ALA A 103 -2.84 -6.65 4.20
CA ALA A 103 -3.65 -5.49 3.82
C ALA A 103 -3.01 -4.15 4.24
N PHE A 104 -2.32 -4.13 5.39
CA PHE A 104 -1.67 -2.93 5.90
C PHE A 104 -0.51 -2.49 5.00
N LEU A 105 0.41 -3.40 4.69
CA LEU A 105 1.55 -3.15 3.81
C LEU A 105 1.08 -2.85 2.39
N TRP A 106 0.06 -3.55 1.89
CA TRP A 106 -0.52 -3.27 0.58
C TRP A 106 -1.12 -1.86 0.49
N SER A 107 -1.84 -1.41 1.52
CA SER A 107 -2.36 -0.05 1.60
C SER A 107 -1.23 0.98 1.63
N ALA A 108 -0.18 0.74 2.43
CA ALA A 108 0.99 1.62 2.50
C ALA A 108 1.71 1.70 1.14
N TYR A 109 1.87 0.56 0.46
CA TYR A 109 2.46 0.46 -0.86
C TYR A 109 1.69 1.31 -1.89
N ASN A 110 0.37 1.15 -1.97
CA ASN A 110 -0.46 1.90 -2.91
C ASN A 110 -0.46 3.41 -2.64
N ARG A 111 -0.46 3.83 -1.37
CA ARG A 111 -0.32 5.24 -1.01
C ARG A 111 1.01 5.80 -1.50
N LYS A 112 2.11 5.06 -1.33
CA LYS A 112 3.42 5.49 -1.81
C LYS A 112 3.47 5.54 -3.34
N LYS A 113 2.89 4.56 -4.03
CA LYS A 113 2.77 4.54 -5.50
C LYS A 113 1.99 5.76 -6.01
N ALA A 114 0.86 6.11 -5.38
CA ALA A 114 0.08 7.29 -5.72
C ALA A 114 0.87 8.60 -5.47
N GLN A 115 1.62 8.67 -4.38
CA GLN A 115 2.51 9.80 -4.10
C GLN A 115 3.58 9.95 -5.19
N LEU A 116 4.24 8.86 -5.58
CA LEU A 116 5.26 8.87 -6.63
C LEU A 116 4.68 9.27 -8.00
N LYS A 117 3.48 8.80 -8.33
CA LYS A 117 2.76 9.23 -9.56
C LYS A 117 2.54 10.74 -9.58
N LYS A 118 2.15 11.32 -8.44
CA LYS A 118 2.00 12.79 -8.31
C LYS A 118 3.34 13.50 -8.50
N GLN A 119 4.42 12.98 -7.91
CA GLN A 119 5.78 13.54 -8.04
C GLN A 119 6.31 13.46 -9.47
N ASN A 120 5.96 12.41 -10.22
CA ASN A 120 6.31 12.23 -11.63
C ASN A 120 5.45 13.07 -12.59
N GLY A 121 4.74 14.09 -12.09
CA GLY A 121 3.87 14.94 -12.91
C GLY A 121 2.65 14.20 -13.45
N GLY A 122 2.16 13.19 -12.74
CA GLY A 122 1.02 12.36 -13.14
C GLY A 122 1.39 11.19 -14.04
N LYS A 123 2.65 11.06 -14.47
CA LYS A 123 3.13 9.90 -15.23
C LYS A 123 3.14 8.65 -14.34
N ASP A 124 2.88 7.50 -14.96
CA ASP A 124 2.89 6.24 -14.24
C ASP A 124 4.26 5.96 -13.61
N VAL A 125 4.21 5.32 -12.44
CA VAL A 125 5.41 4.92 -11.70
C VAL A 125 6.01 3.72 -12.40
N GLU A 126 7.33 3.74 -12.56
CA GLU A 126 8.06 2.58 -13.05
C GLU A 126 8.12 1.51 -11.95
N GLU A 127 7.15 0.61 -11.98
CA GLU A 127 7.05 -0.54 -11.09
C GLU A 127 7.78 -1.74 -11.73
N ARG A 128 8.68 -2.38 -10.98
CA ARG A 128 9.43 -3.56 -11.43
C ARG A 128 9.29 -4.68 -10.40
N LEU A 129 9.15 -5.90 -10.88
CA LEU A 129 9.18 -7.10 -10.05
C LEU A 129 10.64 -7.53 -9.86
N LEU A 130 11.10 -7.58 -8.61
CA LEU A 130 12.47 -7.92 -8.24
C LEU A 130 12.47 -9.05 -7.20
N PHE A 131 13.57 -9.80 -7.15
CA PHE A 131 13.77 -10.85 -6.16
C PHE A 131 14.59 -10.35 -4.98
N HIS A 132 14.22 -10.79 -3.77
CA HIS A 132 14.94 -10.52 -2.53
C HIS A 132 15.23 -11.85 -1.81
N GLY A 133 16.51 -12.22 -1.72
CA GLY A 133 16.96 -13.34 -0.92
C GLY A 133 17.15 -12.94 0.53
N THR A 134 16.65 -13.75 1.46
CA THR A 134 16.80 -13.51 2.90
C THR A 134 17.03 -14.84 3.63
N GLN A 135 17.48 -14.75 4.88
CA GLN A 135 17.69 -15.92 5.73
C GLN A 135 16.36 -16.38 6.33
N GLU A 136 16.21 -17.70 6.52
CA GLU A 136 15.01 -18.31 7.11
C GLU A 136 14.66 -17.72 8.48
N ALA A 137 15.66 -17.35 9.29
CA ALA A 137 15.45 -16.76 10.61
C ALA A 137 14.60 -15.47 10.61
N VAL A 138 14.55 -14.76 9.47
CA VAL A 138 13.81 -13.51 9.29
C VAL A 138 12.41 -13.76 8.72
N VAL A 139 12.16 -14.92 8.10
CA VAL A 139 10.90 -15.28 7.45
C VAL A 139 10.20 -16.33 8.29
N ARG A 140 9.58 -15.91 9.39
CA ARG A 140 8.77 -16.81 10.25
C ARG A 140 7.28 -16.68 9.97
#